data_AF-A0A7S1Y127-F1
#
_entry.id   AF-A0A7S1Y127-F1
#
_cell.length_a   1.000
_cell.length_b   1.000
_cell.length_c   1.000
_cell.angle_alpha   90.00
_cell.angle_beta   90.00
_cell.angle_gamma   90.00
#
_symmetry.space_group_name_H-M   'P 1'
#
loop_
_entity.id
_entity.type
_entity.pdbx_description
1 polymer ?
#
loop_
_entity_poly.entity_id
_entity_poly.type
_entity_poly.pdbx_seq_one_letter_code
_entity_poly.pdbx_strand_id
1 'polypeptide(L)'
;IVESEMPSEEPSEEPSEVPSEMPSEEPSATIVGETVGDEKGLNTMVSCATCNGATGFYDGCNDCGCDGDQITFCTLRACAPGTGGDPYCHSTTAPIAVASAKESPTDMPSEEPSTIVKSEEPSGDGDDVIIGCATCGGLGFYDGCNSCGCDGDQISVCTMRFCEEWEYEEAFCNTPIVESE
;
A
#
# COMPACT_ATOMS: atom_id res chain seq x y z
N ILE A 1 -30.72 -40.06 -61.56
CA ILE A 1 -31.68 -40.91 -60.83
C ILE A 1 -31.02 -41.15 -59.48
N VAL A 2 -31.31 -40.30 -58.48
CA VAL A 2 -32.13 -40.58 -57.26
C VAL A 2 -31.64 -41.88 -56.59
N GLU A 3 -31.19 -41.95 -55.33
CA GLU A 3 -31.69 -41.43 -54.04
C GLU A 3 -30.47 -41.22 -53.09
N SER A 4 -30.34 -40.12 -52.34
CA SER A 4 -30.89 -39.87 -50.99
C SER A 4 -30.64 -41.03 -50.03
N GLU A 5 -29.97 -40.78 -48.90
CA GLU A 5 -30.37 -41.10 -47.51
C GLU A 5 -29.29 -40.56 -46.54
N MET A 6 -29.69 -39.59 -45.71
CA MET A 6 -28.90 -39.07 -44.58
C MET A 6 -29.52 -39.62 -43.29
N PRO A 7 -28.76 -40.24 -42.37
CA PRO A 7 -29.25 -40.52 -41.04
C PRO A 7 -29.11 -39.26 -40.18
N SER A 8 -30.28 -38.73 -39.80
CA SER A 8 -30.52 -37.77 -38.73
C SER A 8 -30.29 -38.44 -37.38
N GLU A 9 -29.38 -37.94 -36.55
CA GLU A 9 -29.47 -38.06 -35.09
C GLU A 9 -28.87 -36.80 -34.42
N GLU A 10 -29.74 -36.05 -33.76
CA GLU A 10 -29.39 -35.03 -32.77
C GLU A 10 -29.49 -35.66 -31.38
N PRO A 11 -28.45 -35.59 -30.54
CA PRO A 11 -28.61 -35.65 -29.10
C PRO A 11 -28.75 -34.21 -28.57
N SER A 12 -29.96 -33.89 -28.13
CA SER A 12 -30.28 -32.76 -27.27
C SER A 12 -29.62 -32.96 -25.91
N GLU A 13 -28.56 -32.21 -25.62
CA GLU A 13 -28.01 -32.06 -24.28
C GLU A 13 -28.08 -30.57 -23.93
N GLU A 14 -29.12 -30.20 -23.19
CA GLU A 14 -29.21 -28.90 -22.51
C GLU A 14 -28.24 -28.90 -21.32
N PRO A 15 -27.27 -27.98 -21.22
CA PRO A 15 -26.59 -27.73 -19.97
C PRO A 15 -27.50 -26.85 -19.10
N SER A 16 -27.99 -27.47 -18.04
CA SER A 16 -28.64 -26.87 -16.87
C SER A 16 -28.11 -25.46 -16.53
N GLU A 17 -28.98 -24.46 -16.61
CA GLU A 17 -28.75 -23.16 -15.99
C GLU A 17 -28.70 -23.32 -14.47
N VAL A 18 -27.51 -23.23 -13.89
CA VAL A 18 -27.32 -22.92 -12.48
C VAL A 18 -26.92 -21.45 -12.38
N PRO A 19 -27.76 -20.57 -11.83
CA PRO A 19 -27.30 -19.27 -11.37
C PRO A 19 -26.40 -19.50 -10.16
N SER A 20 -25.08 -19.46 -10.37
CA SER A 20 -24.14 -19.26 -9.27
C SER A 20 -24.30 -17.82 -8.80
N GLU A 21 -25.20 -17.61 -7.85
CA GLU A 21 -25.16 -16.42 -7.01
C GLU A 21 -23.82 -16.44 -6.26
N MET A 22 -22.85 -15.68 -6.78
CA MET A 22 -21.68 -15.30 -6.01
C MET A 22 -22.16 -14.30 -4.97
N PRO A 23 -22.03 -14.57 -3.66
CA PRO A 23 -22.02 -13.48 -2.71
C PRO A 23 -20.76 -12.67 -3.02
N SER A 24 -20.97 -11.46 -3.56
CA SER A 24 -19.96 -10.41 -3.55
C SER A 24 -19.70 -10.05 -2.09
N GLU A 25 -18.89 -10.85 -1.41
CA GLU A 25 -18.23 -10.40 -0.19
C GLU A 25 -17.18 -9.38 -0.63
N GLU A 26 -17.58 -8.12 -0.66
CA GLU A 26 -16.63 -7.04 -0.50
C GLU A 26 -15.82 -7.35 0.77
N PRO A 27 -14.47 -7.34 0.73
CA PRO A 27 -13.71 -7.31 1.96
C PRO A 27 -13.97 -5.94 2.59
N SER A 28 -15.02 -5.85 3.41
CA SER A 28 -15.04 -4.88 4.49
C SER A 28 -13.83 -5.23 5.34
N ALA A 29 -12.72 -4.52 5.09
CA ALA A 29 -11.54 -4.54 5.93
C ALA A 29 -11.91 -4.01 7.31
N THR A 30 -12.62 -4.82 8.08
CA THR A 30 -12.70 -4.70 9.51
C THR A 30 -11.34 -5.17 9.98
N ILE A 31 -10.42 -4.23 10.18
CA ILE A 31 -9.18 -4.49 10.91
C ILE A 31 -9.61 -4.92 12.32
N VAL A 32 -9.74 -6.23 12.52
CA VAL A 32 -9.84 -6.82 13.85
C VAL A 32 -8.42 -6.76 14.40
N GLY A 33 -8.11 -5.66 15.08
CA GLY A 33 -6.87 -5.54 15.84
C GLY A 33 -6.84 -6.62 16.90
N GLU A 34 -5.91 -7.57 16.76
CA GLU A 34 -5.59 -8.53 17.80
C GLU A 34 -5.13 -7.80 19.07
N THR A 35 -5.92 -7.91 20.13
CA THR A 35 -5.56 -7.40 21.44
C THR A 35 -4.62 -8.38 22.13
N VAL A 36 -3.31 -8.21 21.94
CA VAL A 36 -2.31 -8.77 22.86
C VAL A 36 -2.26 -7.82 24.07
N GLY A 37 -2.83 -8.27 25.18
CA GLY A 37 -2.89 -7.50 26.42
C GLY A 37 -1.66 -7.75 27.29
N ASP A 38 -1.03 -6.67 27.77
CA ASP A 38 -0.32 -6.61 29.05
C ASP A 38 -0.28 -5.16 29.59
N GLU A 39 -1.32 -4.83 30.35
CA GLU A 39 -1.41 -4.06 31.61
C GLU A 39 -0.75 -2.68 31.84
N LYS A 40 -0.06 -2.03 30.88
CA LYS A 40 0.21 -0.57 30.96
C LYS A 40 0.18 0.20 29.64
N GLY A 41 -0.35 -0.38 28.58
CA GLY A 41 -0.60 0.29 27.31
C GLY A 41 -2.10 0.47 27.10
N LEU A 42 -2.61 1.69 27.28
CA LEU A 42 -3.93 2.04 26.77
C LEU A 42 -3.77 2.09 25.24
N ASN A 43 -3.96 0.95 24.57
CA ASN A 43 -4.03 0.81 23.10
C ASN A 43 -5.22 1.62 22.60
N THR A 44 -5.06 2.94 22.58
CA THR A 44 -6.05 3.86 22.08
C THR A 44 -5.86 3.85 20.57
N MET A 45 -6.62 3.00 19.89
CA MET A 45 -6.69 3.01 18.44
C MET A 45 -7.25 4.38 18.03
N VAL A 46 -6.37 5.25 17.53
CA VAL A 46 -6.75 6.58 17.04
C VAL A 46 -7.30 6.43 15.63
N SER A 47 -8.38 7.15 15.35
CA SER A 47 -9.12 7.15 14.09
C SER A 47 -9.84 8.49 13.89
N CYS A 48 -10.34 8.76 12.69
CA CYS A 48 -11.12 9.96 12.39
C CYS A 48 -12.31 10.15 13.34
N ALA A 49 -13.06 9.07 13.64
CA ALA A 49 -14.18 9.10 14.57
C ALA A 49 -13.76 9.48 16.00
N THR A 50 -12.60 8.99 16.46
CA THR A 50 -12.09 9.31 17.80
C THR A 50 -11.46 10.71 17.88
N CYS A 51 -11.04 11.26 16.74
CA CYS A 51 -10.36 12.57 16.66
C CYS A 51 -11.31 13.76 16.46
N ASN A 52 -12.61 13.52 16.50
CA ASN A 52 -13.72 14.49 16.61
C ASN A 52 -13.40 15.92 16.11
N GLY A 53 -13.33 16.06 14.79
CA GLY A 53 -13.11 17.33 14.10
C GLY A 53 -11.67 17.59 13.66
N ALA A 54 -10.71 16.71 13.97
CA ALA A 54 -9.35 16.73 13.41
C ALA A 54 -9.35 16.60 11.88
N THR A 55 -8.34 17.18 11.23
CA THR A 55 -8.08 16.99 9.79
C THR A 55 -7.41 15.65 9.48
N GLY A 56 -7.06 14.87 10.51
CA GLY A 56 -6.33 13.62 10.36
C GLY A 56 -5.81 13.07 11.69
N PHE A 57 -5.09 11.97 11.63
CA PHE A 57 -4.44 11.33 12.78
C PHE A 57 -3.17 10.58 12.38
N TYR A 58 -2.29 10.37 13.36
CA TYR A 58 -1.15 9.48 13.30
C TYR A 58 -1.48 8.20 14.07
N ASP A 59 -1.38 7.04 13.41
CA ASP A 59 -1.71 5.74 14.00
C ASP A 59 -0.55 5.07 14.75
N GLY A 60 0.58 5.77 14.84
CA GLY A 60 1.84 5.24 15.35
C GLY A 60 2.90 5.02 14.27
N CYS A 61 2.56 5.12 12.99
CA CYS A 61 3.52 4.93 11.90
C CYS A 61 3.10 5.66 10.62
N ASN A 62 1.81 5.66 10.33
CA ASN A 62 1.20 6.30 9.18
C ASN A 62 0.48 7.58 9.59
N ASP A 63 0.57 8.57 8.71
CA ASP A 63 -0.19 9.82 8.81
C ASP A 63 -1.42 9.67 7.92
N CYS A 64 -2.59 9.84 8.51
CA CYS A 64 -3.89 9.69 7.87
C CYS A 64 -4.65 11.02 7.85
N GLY A 65 -5.33 11.30 6.73
CA GLY A 65 -6.24 12.43 6.57
C GLY A 65 -7.70 12.04 6.81
N CYS A 66 -8.49 12.96 7.35
CA CYS A 66 -9.90 12.78 7.65
C CYS A 66 -10.80 13.80 6.93
N ASP A 67 -11.99 13.35 6.52
CA ASP A 67 -13.13 14.19 6.17
C ASP A 67 -14.32 13.79 7.06
N GLY A 68 -14.50 14.53 8.17
CA GLY A 68 -15.36 14.10 9.28
C GLY A 68 -14.84 12.81 9.91
N ASP A 69 -15.68 11.78 9.96
CA ASP A 69 -15.36 10.47 10.53
C ASP A 69 -14.72 9.49 9.51
N GLN A 70 -14.56 9.91 8.25
CA GLN A 70 -14.06 9.06 7.17
C GLN A 70 -12.58 9.33 6.86
N ILE A 71 -11.82 8.26 6.66
CA ILE A 71 -10.42 8.33 6.20
C ILE A 71 -10.43 8.69 4.71
N THR A 72 -9.64 9.69 4.34
CA THR A 72 -9.47 10.10 2.93
C THR A 72 -8.16 9.63 2.32
N PHE A 73 -7.10 9.56 3.12
CA PHE A 73 -5.81 8.99 2.74
C PHE A 73 -5.04 8.54 3.98
N CYS A 74 -4.06 7.67 3.80
CA CYS A 74 -3.00 7.38 4.76
C CYS A 74 -1.68 7.21 4.01
N THR A 75 -0.56 7.55 4.65
CA THR A 75 0.73 7.02 4.19
C THR A 75 0.74 5.49 4.36
N LEU A 76 1.45 4.78 3.48
CA LEU A 76 1.53 3.30 3.49
C LEU A 76 2.95 2.85 3.85
N ARG A 77 3.45 3.35 4.98
CA ARG A 77 4.76 2.95 5.50
C ARG A 77 4.65 1.58 6.15
N ALA A 78 5.62 0.72 5.87
CA ALA A 78 5.80 -0.52 6.62
C ALA A 78 6.28 -0.18 8.03
N CYS A 79 5.58 -0.68 9.03
CA CYS A 79 5.84 -0.36 10.43
C CYS A 79 6.57 -1.52 11.08
N ALA A 80 7.83 -1.31 11.45
CA ALA A 80 8.57 -2.32 12.20
C ALA A 80 7.96 -2.49 13.60
N PRO A 81 7.81 -3.73 14.09
CA PRO A 81 7.19 -3.99 15.39
C PRO A 81 7.94 -3.24 16.52
N GLY A 82 7.19 -2.53 17.35
CA GLY A 82 7.74 -1.79 18.49
C GLY A 82 8.49 -0.50 18.16
N THR A 83 8.52 -0.07 16.89
CA THR A 83 9.19 1.18 16.47
C THR A 83 8.22 2.35 16.23
N GLY A 84 6.91 2.05 16.23
CA GLY A 84 5.90 3.07 16.06
C GLY A 84 5.91 4.08 17.20
N GLY A 85 5.63 5.35 16.89
CA GLY A 85 5.39 6.37 17.89
C GLY A 85 4.03 6.19 18.58
N ASP A 86 3.77 7.00 19.61
CA ASP A 86 2.45 7.04 20.24
C ASP A 86 1.42 7.64 19.26
N PRO A 87 0.24 7.03 19.08
CA PRO A 87 -0.77 7.54 18.16
C PRO A 87 -1.39 8.85 18.67
N TYR A 88 -1.69 9.79 17.76
CA TYR A 88 -2.23 11.10 18.12
C TYR A 88 -3.11 11.72 17.02
N CYS A 89 -4.03 12.61 17.38
CA CYS A 89 -4.85 13.36 16.42
C CYS A 89 -4.10 14.59 15.90
N HIS A 90 -4.18 14.87 14.59
CA HIS A 90 -3.66 16.11 14.04
C HIS A 90 -4.56 17.28 14.49
N SER A 91 -3.97 18.35 15.05
CA SER A 91 -4.73 19.51 15.50
C SER A 91 -5.30 20.31 14.32
N THR A 92 -6.53 20.81 14.44
CA THR A 92 -7.17 21.69 13.45
C THR A 92 -6.78 23.16 13.52
N THR A 93 -5.70 23.51 14.23
CA THR A 93 -5.41 24.92 14.47
C THR A 93 -4.67 25.57 13.29
N ALA A 94 -5.41 25.98 12.28
CA ALA A 94 -5.13 27.23 11.60
C ALA A 94 -6.41 28.09 11.56
N PRO A 95 -6.66 28.94 12.57
CA PRO A 95 -7.61 30.01 12.40
C PRO A 95 -7.00 31.04 11.43
N ILE A 96 -7.49 31.05 10.20
CA ILE A 96 -7.41 32.24 9.36
C ILE A 96 -8.34 33.29 9.98
N ALA A 97 -7.79 34.30 10.68
CA ALA A 97 -8.21 35.72 10.55
C ALA A 97 -7.51 36.70 11.53
N VAL A 98 -6.99 37.78 10.92
CA VAL A 98 -6.88 39.20 11.34
C VAL A 98 -6.15 39.66 12.63
N ALA A 99 -4.94 40.17 12.40
CA ALA A 99 -4.28 41.34 13.02
C ALA A 99 -4.73 41.88 14.40
N SER A 100 -3.83 41.78 15.38
CA SER A 100 -3.40 42.93 16.21
C SER A 100 -2.08 42.65 16.93
N ALA A 101 -1.26 43.69 16.99
CA ALA A 101 0.20 43.67 17.09
C ALA A 101 0.79 43.57 18.52
N LYS A 102 2.14 43.49 18.52
CA LYS A 102 3.17 43.80 19.55
C LYS A 102 3.72 42.61 20.37
N GLU A 103 5.02 42.33 20.44
CA GLU A 103 6.26 42.95 19.92
C GLU A 103 7.31 41.87 19.58
N SER A 104 8.17 42.27 18.64
CA SER A 104 9.53 41.79 18.31
C SER A 104 10.31 41.10 19.45
N PRO A 105 11.16 40.11 19.12
CA PRO A 105 12.55 40.48 18.90
C PRO A 105 13.10 39.99 17.55
N THR A 106 13.56 40.98 16.78
CA THR A 106 14.71 40.95 15.89
C THR A 106 15.86 40.15 16.51
N ASP A 107 16.29 39.08 15.85
CA ASP A 107 17.60 38.99 15.19
C ASP A 107 17.84 37.54 14.75
N MET A 108 17.80 37.26 13.44
CA MET A 108 18.59 36.15 12.89
C MET A 108 19.03 36.53 11.47
N PRO A 109 20.34 36.46 11.19
CA PRO A 109 20.91 37.00 9.97
C PRO A 109 20.50 36.17 8.75
N SER A 110 20.19 36.93 7.70
CA SER A 110 20.20 36.51 6.31
C SER A 110 21.54 35.85 5.97
N GLU A 111 21.56 34.52 5.90
CA GLU A 111 22.56 33.80 5.10
C GLU A 111 21.96 33.43 3.74
N GLU A 112 22.76 33.67 2.72
CA GLU A 112 22.44 33.62 1.30
C GLU A 112 22.15 32.20 0.78
N PRO A 113 21.44 32.07 -0.36
CA PRO A 113 21.04 30.77 -0.90
C PRO A 113 22.27 30.05 -1.45
N SER A 114 22.76 29.07 -0.70
CA SER A 114 23.89 28.26 -1.11
C SER A 114 23.47 26.81 -1.38
N THR A 115 23.62 26.46 -2.64
CA THR A 115 23.82 25.12 -3.19
C THR A 115 22.66 24.13 -3.06
N ILE A 116 21.95 23.99 -4.19
CA ILE A 116 21.45 22.71 -4.70
C ILE A 116 22.53 21.66 -4.43
N VAL A 117 22.35 20.86 -3.39
CA VAL A 117 23.00 19.56 -3.30
C VAL A 117 22.40 18.75 -4.45
N LYS A 118 23.15 18.75 -5.55
CA LYS A 118 23.10 17.70 -6.55
C LYS A 118 23.23 16.43 -5.73
N SER A 119 22.14 15.67 -5.60
CA SER A 119 22.19 14.31 -5.12
C SER A 119 23.33 13.64 -5.87
N GLU A 120 24.42 13.39 -5.15
CA GLU A 120 25.49 12.58 -5.67
C GLU A 120 24.82 11.24 -5.92
N GLU A 121 24.62 10.93 -7.20
CA GLU A 121 24.31 9.58 -7.61
C GLU A 121 25.36 8.69 -6.95
N PRO A 122 24.96 7.70 -6.15
CA PRO A 122 25.94 6.80 -5.55
C PRO A 122 26.73 6.23 -6.72
N SER A 123 28.01 6.60 -6.77
CA SER A 123 28.98 6.03 -7.68
C SER A 123 29.27 4.61 -7.18
N GLY A 124 28.28 3.74 -7.33
CA GLY A 124 28.40 2.30 -7.19
C GLY A 124 28.96 1.79 -8.51
N ASP A 125 30.25 1.51 -8.50
CA ASP A 125 30.97 0.76 -9.54
C ASP A 125 30.61 -0.75 -9.42
N GLY A 126 29.29 -1.01 -9.37
CA GLY A 126 28.66 -2.30 -9.24
C GLY A 126 27.30 -2.15 -9.89
N ASP A 127 27.07 -2.92 -10.94
CA ASP A 127 25.81 -3.07 -11.64
C ASP A 127 24.76 -3.72 -10.72
N ASP A 128 24.33 -2.99 -9.68
CA ASP A 128 23.15 -3.33 -8.89
C ASP A 128 21.94 -3.17 -9.80
N VAL A 129 21.63 -4.25 -10.51
CA VAL A 129 20.44 -4.35 -11.36
C VAL A 129 19.22 -4.22 -10.45
N ILE A 130 18.56 -3.07 -10.52
CA ILE A 130 17.27 -2.86 -9.86
C ILE A 130 16.28 -3.87 -10.46
N ILE A 131 15.95 -4.92 -9.69
CA ILE A 131 14.93 -5.90 -10.04
C ILE A 131 13.55 -5.25 -9.87
N GLY A 132 12.73 -5.29 -10.92
CA GLY A 132 11.40 -4.68 -10.94
C GLY A 132 10.61 -5.08 -12.19
N CYS A 133 9.37 -4.61 -12.32
CA CYS A 133 8.48 -5.02 -13.42
C CYS A 133 9.07 -4.80 -14.82
N ALA A 134 9.74 -3.67 -15.03
CA ALA A 134 10.40 -3.35 -16.30
C ALA A 134 11.58 -4.31 -16.62
N THR A 135 12.35 -4.73 -15.61
CA THR A 135 13.48 -5.65 -15.79
C THR A 135 13.04 -7.12 -15.85
N CYS A 136 11.86 -7.44 -15.30
CA CYS A 136 11.27 -8.78 -15.27
C CYS A 136 10.19 -9.03 -16.34
N GLY A 137 10.06 -8.15 -17.33
CA GLY A 137 9.14 -8.34 -18.46
C GLY A 137 7.66 -8.44 -18.04
N GLY A 138 7.29 -7.81 -16.92
CA GLY A 138 5.92 -7.77 -16.42
C GLY A 138 5.38 -9.06 -15.82
N LEU A 139 6.22 -10.06 -15.52
CA LEU A 139 5.79 -11.33 -14.90
C LEU A 139 5.66 -11.29 -13.37
N GLY A 140 6.15 -10.22 -12.73
CA GLY A 140 6.32 -10.14 -11.29
C GLY A 140 7.76 -10.42 -10.86
N PHE A 141 8.08 -10.03 -9.63
CA PHE A 141 9.43 -10.16 -9.08
C PHE A 141 9.39 -10.32 -7.55
N TYR A 142 10.49 -10.79 -7.00
CA TYR A 142 10.77 -10.79 -5.58
C TYR A 142 11.86 -9.75 -5.31
N ASP A 143 11.60 -8.82 -4.39
CA ASP A 143 12.50 -7.68 -4.11
C ASP A 143 13.53 -7.98 -2.99
N GLY A 144 13.59 -9.24 -2.55
CA GLY A 144 14.41 -9.69 -1.43
C GLY A 144 13.61 -9.87 -0.13
N CYS A 145 12.39 -9.36 -0.05
CA CYS A 145 11.49 -9.55 1.10
C CYS A 145 10.06 -9.88 0.66
N ASN A 146 9.60 -9.20 -0.38
CA ASN A 146 8.22 -9.16 -0.83
C ASN A 146 8.10 -9.73 -2.25
N SER A 147 7.02 -10.47 -2.46
CA SER A 147 6.62 -10.92 -3.79
C SER A 147 5.67 -9.89 -4.40
N CYS A 148 6.06 -9.36 -5.55
CA CYS A 148 5.32 -8.38 -6.32
C CYS A 148 4.78 -8.95 -7.63
N GLY A 149 3.53 -8.64 -7.93
CA GLY A 149 2.89 -8.82 -9.23
C GLY A 149 3.00 -7.56 -10.08
N CYS A 150 3.02 -7.75 -11.40
CA CYS A 150 3.13 -6.67 -12.37
C CYS A 150 1.93 -6.64 -13.31
N ASP A 151 1.60 -5.45 -13.80
CA ASP A 151 0.73 -5.20 -14.96
C ASP A 151 1.53 -4.43 -16.00
N GLY A 152 2.17 -5.17 -16.92
CA GLY A 152 3.22 -4.64 -17.79
C GLY A 152 4.43 -4.15 -16.98
N ASP A 153 4.86 -2.91 -17.21
CA ASP A 153 6.01 -2.32 -16.52
C ASP A 153 5.69 -1.73 -15.13
N GLN A 154 4.42 -1.79 -14.70
CA GLN A 154 3.96 -1.21 -13.43
C GLN A 154 3.68 -2.29 -12.39
N ILE A 155 3.96 -1.97 -11.12
CA ILE A 155 3.62 -2.83 -9.98
C ILE A 155 2.10 -2.80 -9.79
N SER A 156 1.47 -3.98 -9.75
CA SER A 156 0.03 -4.10 -9.50
C SER A 156 -0.27 -4.43 -8.04
N VAL A 157 0.53 -5.31 -7.43
CA VAL A 157 0.35 -5.76 -6.05
C VAL A 157 1.69 -6.22 -5.49
N CYS A 158 1.92 -6.09 -4.19
CA CYS A 158 3.02 -6.73 -3.48
C CYS A 158 2.53 -7.29 -2.15
N THR A 159 3.13 -8.39 -1.68
CA THR A 159 3.03 -8.74 -0.26
C THR A 159 3.70 -7.63 0.54
N MET A 160 3.03 -6.97 1.47
CA MET A 160 3.63 -5.89 2.27
C MET A 160 4.17 -6.47 3.59
N ARG A 161 5.17 -7.34 3.49
CA ARG A 161 5.77 -7.97 4.66
C ARG A 161 6.91 -7.11 5.19
N PHE A 162 7.03 -7.09 6.50
CA PHE A 162 8.24 -6.61 7.15
C PHE A 162 9.20 -7.79 7.25
N CYS A 163 10.37 -7.68 6.62
CA CYS A 163 11.44 -8.66 6.77
C CYS A 163 12.56 -8.04 7.60
N GLU A 164 13.06 -8.80 8.56
CA GLU A 164 14.24 -8.42 9.32
C GLU A 164 15.49 -8.53 8.42
N GLU A 165 16.57 -7.84 8.78
CA GLU A 165 17.78 -7.75 7.94
C GLU A 165 18.35 -9.13 7.55
N TRP A 166 18.15 -10.15 8.39
CA TRP A 166 18.60 -11.53 8.15
C TRP A 166 17.63 -12.38 7.32
N GLU A 167 16.42 -11.90 7.03
CA GLU A 167 15.44 -12.57 6.17
C GLU A 167 15.47 -12.06 4.73
N TYR A 168 16.31 -11.06 4.42
CA TYR A 168 16.49 -10.60 3.06
C TYR A 168 17.21 -11.66 2.23
N GLU A 169 16.54 -12.15 1.21
CA GLU A 169 17.09 -13.04 0.20
C GLU A 169 17.44 -12.26 -1.07
N GLU A 170 18.11 -12.89 -2.04
CA GLU A 170 18.45 -12.23 -3.29
C GLU A 170 17.19 -11.93 -4.11
N ALA A 171 17.11 -10.73 -4.69
CA ALA A 171 16.00 -10.33 -5.55
C ALA A 171 16.02 -11.11 -6.89
N PHE A 172 14.86 -11.57 -7.37
CA PHE A 172 14.77 -12.33 -8.62
C PHE A 172 13.44 -12.09 -9.36
N CYS A 173 13.43 -12.34 -10.67
CA CYS A 173 12.20 -12.30 -11.46
C CYS A 173 11.40 -13.60 -11.33
N ASN A 174 10.08 -13.49 -11.23
CA ASN A 174 9.22 -14.68 -11.25
C ASN A 174 9.33 -15.34 -12.63
N THR A 175 9.55 -16.66 -12.64
CA THR A 175 9.55 -17.44 -13.87
C THR A 175 8.15 -17.98 -14.12
N PRO A 176 7.70 -18.06 -15.38
CA PRO A 176 6.44 -18.72 -15.68
C PRO A 176 6.56 -20.18 -15.25
N ILE A 177 5.57 -20.66 -14.51
CA ILE A 177 5.48 -22.08 -14.16
C ILE A 177 5.25 -22.84 -15.46
N VAL A 178 6.31 -23.39 -16.04
CA VAL A 178 6.21 -24.34 -17.14
C VAL A 178 5.77 -25.66 -16.49
N GLU A 179 4.47 -25.95 -16.56
CA GLU A 179 3.98 -27.30 -16.24
C GLU A 179 4.60 -28.25 -17.27
N SER A 180 5.51 -29.12 -16.81
CA SER A 180 6.08 -30.17 -17.64
C SER A 180 5.00 -31.22 -17.92
N GLU A 181 4.57 -31.32 -19.17
CA GLU A 181 3.67 -32.37 -19.69
C GLU A 181 4.26 -33.78 -19.55
#